data_AF-A0A523KE71-F1
#
_entry.id   AF-A0A523KE71-F1
#
_cell.length_a   1.000
_cell.length_b   1.000
_cell.length_c   1.000
_cell.angle_alpha   90.00
_cell.angle_beta   90.00
_cell.angle_gamma   90.00
#
_symmetry.space_group_name_H-M   'P 1'
#
loop_
_entity.id
_entity.type
_entity.pdbx_description
1 polymer ?
#
loop_
_entity_poly.entity_id
_entity_poly.type
_entity_poly.pdbx_seq_one_letter_code
_entity_poly.pdbx_strand_id
1 'polypeptide(L)'
;WGNKWMFHYRWAREADQAAAADRIVRGMSPDLSDEQYEAMAGQVKNRMTGRAWFVGSSQQTAPQIEQSFKEAVARLETHLADRPFLFGARPAFGDFGIWGQIYNAWTDPTAGAILNERAPKVVAWVERMLDPKAEGKFESWKTLAGTLEPFLIEQVGARFLPWSMANKRAIDSGAEEFTVELAGKTWTQKPQKYHAKSLTALRKRYREIEDVSSIDPVLVNAGCWEALQDA
;
A
#
# COMPACT_ATOMS: atom_id res chain seq x y z
N TRP A 1 4.07 0.62 -1.53
CA TRP A 1 3.98 1.56 -0.40
C TRP A 1 2.88 1.17 0.59
N GLY A 2 1.67 0.82 0.15
CA GLY A 2 0.53 0.57 1.04
C GLY A 2 0.69 -0.45 2.18
N ASN A 3 1.58 -1.44 2.05
CA ASN A 3 1.93 -2.34 3.17
C ASN A 3 2.47 -1.59 4.39
N LYS A 4 3.14 -0.45 4.19
CA LYS A 4 3.59 0.43 5.27
C LYS A 4 2.41 1.05 6.02
N TRP A 5 1.37 1.49 5.31
CA TRP A 5 0.17 2.04 5.93
C TRP A 5 -0.51 1.02 6.83
N MET A 6 -0.89 -0.13 6.24
CA MET A 6 -1.60 -1.18 6.94
C MET A 6 -0.83 -1.65 8.16
N PHE A 7 0.43 -2.03 7.98
CA PHE A 7 1.21 -2.61 9.06
C PHE A 7 1.49 -1.59 10.19
N HIS A 8 1.72 -0.31 9.83
CA HIS A 8 1.88 0.74 10.82
C HIS A 8 0.61 0.93 11.65
N TYR A 9 -0.54 1.17 11.00
CA TYR A 9 -1.80 1.37 11.72
C TYR A 9 -2.16 0.17 12.60
N ARG A 10 -1.98 -1.05 12.09
CA ARG A 10 -2.30 -2.28 12.82
C ARG A 10 -1.47 -2.49 14.08
N TRP A 11 -0.18 -2.17 14.04
CA TRP A 11 0.76 -2.58 15.09
C TRP A 11 1.36 -1.41 15.88
N ALA A 12 0.99 -0.16 15.61
CA ALA A 12 1.52 1.00 16.34
C ALA A 12 0.79 1.30 17.66
N ARG A 13 -0.52 1.09 17.73
CA ARG A 13 -1.36 1.46 18.89
C ARG A 13 -1.96 0.23 19.54
N GLU A 14 -2.14 0.28 20.87
CA GLU A 14 -2.63 -0.88 21.62
C GLU A 14 -4.02 -1.35 21.20
N ALA A 15 -4.94 -0.41 20.92
CA ALA A 15 -6.29 -0.74 20.47
C ALA A 15 -6.27 -1.51 19.13
N ASP A 16 -5.45 -1.07 18.18
CA ASP A 16 -5.30 -1.75 16.89
C ASP A 16 -4.60 -3.10 17.04
N GLN A 17 -3.54 -3.17 17.86
CA GLN A 17 -2.82 -4.41 18.15
C GLN A 17 -3.75 -5.47 18.76
N ALA A 18 -4.58 -5.07 19.72
CA ALA A 18 -5.52 -5.98 20.39
C ALA A 18 -6.59 -6.49 19.41
N ALA A 19 -7.23 -5.59 18.66
CA ALA A 19 -8.25 -5.95 17.68
C ALA A 19 -7.70 -6.85 16.56
N ALA A 20 -6.50 -6.58 16.08
CA ALA A 20 -5.87 -7.37 15.03
C ALA A 20 -5.40 -8.74 15.54
N ALA A 21 -4.79 -8.81 16.73
CA ALA A 21 -4.39 -10.09 17.33
C ALA A 21 -5.61 -10.98 17.59
N ASP A 22 -6.69 -10.41 18.11
CA ASP A 22 -7.98 -11.10 18.26
C ASP A 22 -8.44 -11.66 16.91
N ARG A 23 -8.68 -10.80 15.92
CA ARG A 23 -9.15 -11.24 14.59
C ARG A 23 -8.28 -12.34 13.96
N ILE A 24 -6.95 -12.25 14.11
CA ILE A 24 -6.02 -13.26 13.58
C ILE A 24 -6.22 -14.62 14.28
N VAL A 25 -6.27 -14.66 15.61
CA VAL A 25 -6.40 -15.93 16.35
C VAL A 25 -7.76 -16.55 16.11
N ARG A 26 -8.84 -15.76 16.17
CA ARG A 26 -10.22 -16.24 15.87
C ARG A 26 -10.33 -16.80 14.47
N GLY A 27 -9.70 -16.18 13.48
CA GLY A 27 -9.72 -16.64 12.09
C GLY A 27 -8.90 -17.92 11.84
N MET A 28 -7.84 -18.15 12.61
CA MET A 28 -6.97 -19.33 12.45
C MET A 28 -7.39 -20.52 13.31
N SER A 29 -8.04 -20.27 14.45
CA SER A 29 -8.35 -21.28 15.46
C SER A 29 -9.63 -20.92 16.21
N PRO A 30 -10.81 -21.12 15.57
CA PRO A 30 -12.09 -20.67 16.10
C PRO A 30 -12.55 -21.42 17.36
N ASP A 31 -12.03 -22.63 17.58
CA ASP A 31 -12.50 -23.56 18.64
C ASP A 31 -11.65 -23.53 19.93
N LEU A 32 -10.82 -22.50 20.12
CA LEU A 32 -9.98 -22.37 21.33
C LEU A 32 -10.82 -21.99 22.56
N SER A 33 -10.38 -22.43 23.74
CA SER A 33 -10.87 -21.87 25.00
C SER A 33 -10.42 -20.42 25.19
N ASP A 34 -11.11 -19.65 26.03
CA ASP A 34 -10.77 -18.25 26.31
C ASP A 34 -9.31 -18.10 26.81
N GLU A 35 -8.84 -19.00 27.66
CA GLU A 35 -7.47 -18.99 28.18
C GLU A 35 -6.43 -19.23 27.08
N GLN A 36 -6.68 -20.21 26.20
CA GLN A 36 -5.81 -20.49 25.05
C GLN A 36 -5.80 -19.30 24.08
N TYR A 37 -6.95 -18.67 23.93
CA TYR A 37 -7.14 -17.53 23.07
C TYR A 37 -6.33 -16.31 23.52
N GLU A 38 -6.45 -15.92 24.79
CA GLU A 38 -5.69 -14.81 25.37
C GLU A 38 -4.18 -15.04 25.23
N ALA A 39 -3.72 -16.26 25.52
CA ALA A 39 -2.32 -16.64 25.39
C ALA A 39 -1.83 -16.49 23.94
N MET A 40 -2.59 -17.00 22.96
CA MET A 40 -2.22 -16.91 21.54
C MET A 40 -2.28 -15.47 21.02
N ALA A 41 -3.29 -14.69 21.41
CA ALA A 41 -3.41 -13.28 21.02
C ALA A 41 -2.22 -12.47 21.57
N GLY A 42 -1.81 -12.72 22.82
CA GLY A 42 -0.62 -12.13 23.41
C GLY A 42 0.67 -12.48 22.64
N GLN A 43 0.83 -13.74 22.21
CA GLN A 43 1.96 -14.16 21.40
C GLN A 43 1.98 -13.47 20.02
N VAL A 44 0.83 -13.37 19.35
CA VAL A 44 0.69 -12.67 18.06
C VAL A 44 1.06 -11.21 18.23
N LYS A 45 0.50 -10.52 19.23
CA LYS A 45 0.80 -9.11 19.54
C LYS A 45 2.30 -8.90 19.70
N ASN A 46 2.95 -9.63 20.61
CA ASN A 46 4.38 -9.50 20.88
C ASN A 46 5.25 -9.77 19.66
N ARG A 47 4.91 -10.81 18.87
CA ARG A 47 5.65 -11.17 17.66
C ARG A 47 5.53 -10.11 16.58
N MET A 48 4.35 -9.53 16.41
CA MET A 48 4.05 -8.65 15.27
C MET A 48 4.46 -7.19 15.52
N THR A 49 4.37 -6.69 16.75
CA THR A 49 4.88 -5.36 17.10
C THR A 49 6.40 -5.28 16.92
N GLY A 50 7.13 -6.34 17.28
CA GLY A 50 8.57 -6.47 17.04
C GLY A 50 8.99 -6.50 15.55
N ARG A 51 8.02 -6.51 14.62
CA ARG A 51 8.24 -6.58 13.17
C ARG A 51 7.99 -5.24 12.46
N ALA A 52 7.70 -4.15 13.16
CA ALA A 52 7.46 -2.83 12.55
C ALA A 52 8.61 -2.37 11.61
N TRP A 53 9.85 -2.76 11.92
CA TRP A 53 11.01 -2.47 11.07
C TRP A 53 10.93 -3.12 9.68
N PHE A 54 10.21 -4.24 9.50
CA PHE A 54 10.00 -4.88 8.18
C PHE A 54 9.18 -4.02 7.23
N VAL A 55 8.55 -2.95 7.71
CA VAL A 55 7.90 -1.94 6.87
C VAL A 55 8.53 -0.56 7.04
N GLY A 56 9.65 -0.46 7.77
CA GLY A 56 10.29 0.81 8.09
C GLY A 56 9.43 1.71 8.97
N SER A 57 8.53 1.15 9.78
CA SER A 57 7.73 1.90 10.75
C SER A 57 8.54 2.11 12.03
N SER A 58 8.71 3.36 12.43
CA SER A 58 9.36 3.82 13.66
C SER A 58 8.73 5.12 14.13
N GLN A 59 9.14 5.65 15.29
CA GLN A 59 8.72 6.96 15.75
C GLN A 59 9.08 8.08 14.74
N GLN A 60 10.21 7.94 14.04
CA GLN A 60 10.66 8.92 13.05
C GLN A 60 9.83 8.88 11.76
N THR A 61 9.47 7.69 11.28
CA THR A 61 8.77 7.53 10.00
C THR A 61 7.25 7.52 10.13
N ALA A 62 6.70 7.29 11.32
CA ALA A 62 5.26 7.24 11.58
C ALA A 62 4.49 8.45 11.02
N PRO A 63 4.91 9.71 11.23
CA PRO A 63 4.19 10.87 10.69
C PRO A 63 4.10 10.85 9.16
N GLN A 64 5.15 10.41 8.46
CA GLN A 64 5.15 10.27 7.00
C GLN A 64 4.23 9.12 6.53
N ILE A 65 4.23 7.99 7.24
CA ILE A 65 3.36 6.86 6.90
C ILE A 65 1.89 7.26 7.04
N GLU A 66 1.50 7.86 8.17
CA GLU A 66 0.12 8.28 8.42
C GLU A 66 -0.33 9.39 7.49
N GLN A 67 0.54 10.37 7.22
CA GLN A 67 0.24 11.43 6.26
C GLN A 67 0.00 10.84 4.86
N SER A 68 0.91 9.99 4.37
CA SER A 68 0.74 9.39 3.04
C SER A 68 -0.47 8.48 2.93
N PHE A 69 -0.90 7.82 4.03
CA PHE A 69 -2.15 7.06 4.06
C PHE A 69 -3.35 7.98 3.85
N LYS A 70 -3.45 9.08 4.61
CA LYS A 70 -4.56 10.04 4.51
C LYS A 70 -4.62 10.68 3.12
N GLU A 71 -3.48 11.05 2.55
CA GLU A 71 -3.37 11.59 1.19
C GLU A 71 -3.82 10.57 0.15
N ALA A 72 -3.32 9.32 0.23
CA ALA A 72 -3.72 8.25 -0.67
C ALA A 72 -5.22 7.96 -0.61
N VAL A 73 -5.79 7.89 0.60
CA VAL A 73 -7.21 7.68 0.82
C VAL A 73 -8.04 8.81 0.22
N ALA A 74 -7.65 10.07 0.39
CA ALA A 74 -8.35 11.21 -0.22
C ALA A 74 -8.32 11.18 -1.76
N ARG A 75 -7.18 10.78 -2.34
CA ARG A 75 -7.04 10.59 -3.80
C ARG A 75 -7.91 9.45 -4.32
N LEU A 76 -7.91 8.31 -3.62
CA LEU A 76 -8.77 7.17 -3.95
C LEU A 76 -10.25 7.51 -3.81
N GLU A 77 -10.64 8.23 -2.76
CA GLU A 77 -12.02 8.68 -2.55
C GLU A 77 -12.51 9.54 -3.71
N THR A 78 -11.70 10.50 -4.15
CA THR A 78 -11.99 11.33 -5.32
C THR A 78 -12.11 10.49 -6.59
N HIS A 79 -11.21 9.52 -6.78
CA HIS A 79 -11.16 8.71 -7.99
C HIS A 79 -12.33 7.72 -8.10
N LEU A 80 -12.71 7.10 -6.99
CA LEU A 80 -13.75 6.09 -6.86
C LEU A 80 -15.16 6.68 -6.69
N ALA A 81 -15.30 8.02 -6.67
CA ALA A 81 -16.59 8.69 -6.55
C ALA A 81 -17.59 8.23 -7.63
N ASP A 82 -17.11 8.09 -8.88
CA ASP A 82 -17.90 7.73 -10.05
C ASP A 82 -17.46 6.40 -10.68
N ARG A 83 -16.62 5.62 -10.00
CA ARG A 83 -16.00 4.40 -10.55
C ARG A 83 -16.09 3.23 -9.59
N PRO A 84 -16.52 2.05 -10.07
CA PRO A 84 -16.52 0.87 -9.23
C PRO A 84 -15.12 0.28 -9.02
N PHE A 85 -14.15 0.55 -9.91
CA PHE A 85 -12.76 0.08 -9.86
C PHE A 85 -11.78 1.14 -10.41
N LEU A 86 -10.47 0.98 -10.17
CA LEU A 86 -9.44 1.97 -10.54
C LEU A 86 -9.34 2.28 -12.03
N PHE A 87 -9.77 1.37 -12.90
CA PHE A 87 -9.72 1.57 -14.35
C PHE A 87 -11.12 1.52 -15.00
N GLY A 88 -12.17 1.82 -14.24
CA GLY A 88 -13.55 1.89 -14.74
C GLY A 88 -14.43 0.75 -14.22
N ALA A 89 -15.17 0.09 -15.12
CA ALA A 89 -16.25 -0.83 -14.76
C ALA A 89 -15.84 -2.29 -14.55
N ARG A 90 -14.53 -2.57 -14.41
CA ARG A 90 -14.02 -3.92 -14.15
C ARG A 90 -12.75 -3.89 -13.30
N PRO A 91 -12.52 -4.90 -12.44
CA PRO A 91 -11.33 -4.96 -11.61
C PRO A 91 -10.07 -5.21 -12.45
N ALA A 92 -8.95 -4.68 -11.98
CA ALA A 92 -7.64 -4.87 -12.59
C ALA A 92 -6.54 -5.13 -11.55
N PHE A 93 -5.32 -5.42 -12.02
CA PHE A 93 -4.17 -5.63 -11.13
C PHE A 93 -3.91 -4.47 -10.18
N GLY A 94 -4.21 -3.23 -10.59
CA GLY A 94 -4.13 -2.07 -9.70
C GLY A 94 -5.04 -2.22 -8.48
N ASP A 95 -6.29 -2.64 -8.69
CA ASP A 95 -7.25 -2.85 -7.61
C ASP A 95 -6.72 -3.89 -6.62
N PHE A 96 -6.35 -5.08 -7.10
CA PHE A 96 -5.82 -6.14 -6.24
C PHE A 96 -4.53 -5.76 -5.52
N GLY A 97 -3.68 -4.93 -6.13
CA GLY A 97 -2.42 -4.46 -5.55
C GLY A 97 -2.59 -3.51 -4.38
N ILE A 98 -3.63 -2.66 -4.40
CA ILE A 98 -3.88 -1.65 -3.36
C ILE A 98 -4.93 -2.14 -2.36
N TRP A 99 -5.98 -2.81 -2.84
CA TRP A 99 -7.15 -3.22 -2.06
C TRP A 99 -6.76 -4.02 -0.83
N GLY A 100 -5.89 -5.03 -0.97
CA GLY A 100 -5.52 -5.88 0.16
C GLY A 100 -4.90 -5.10 1.33
N GLN A 101 -4.23 -3.98 1.05
CA GLN A 101 -3.67 -3.12 2.09
C GLN A 101 -4.72 -2.22 2.72
N ILE A 102 -5.61 -1.64 1.92
CA ILE A 102 -6.68 -0.77 2.42
C ILE A 102 -7.74 -1.57 3.18
N TYR A 103 -8.19 -2.72 2.66
CA TYR A 103 -9.11 -3.63 3.36
C TYR A 103 -8.57 -4.02 4.74
N ASN A 104 -7.30 -4.44 4.79
CA ASN A 104 -6.70 -4.81 6.07
C ASN A 104 -6.60 -3.63 7.03
N ALA A 105 -6.20 -2.44 6.56
CA ALA A 105 -6.19 -1.24 7.40
C ALA A 105 -7.60 -0.86 7.87
N TRP A 106 -8.63 -1.00 7.02
CA TRP A 106 -10.03 -0.72 7.34
C TRP A 106 -10.56 -1.59 8.48
N THR A 107 -10.13 -2.85 8.56
CA THR A 107 -10.52 -3.74 9.66
C THR A 107 -9.88 -3.37 11.02
N ASP A 108 -8.93 -2.44 11.05
CA ASP A 108 -8.26 -2.01 12.29
C ASP A 108 -8.94 -0.73 12.83
N PRO A 109 -9.22 -0.61 14.14
CA PRO A 109 -9.99 0.49 14.74
C PRO A 109 -9.61 1.90 14.26
N THR A 110 -8.32 2.26 14.29
CA THR A 110 -7.86 3.62 13.99
C THR A 110 -7.99 3.95 12.50
N ALA A 111 -7.50 3.08 11.61
CA ALA A 111 -7.58 3.32 10.17
C ALA A 111 -9.00 3.12 9.63
N GLY A 112 -9.75 2.18 10.22
CA GLY A 112 -11.17 1.98 9.98
C GLY A 112 -11.99 3.23 10.30
N ALA A 113 -11.77 3.87 11.45
CA ALA A 113 -12.43 5.13 11.79
C ALA A 113 -12.16 6.23 10.75
N ILE A 114 -10.91 6.39 10.32
CA ILE A 114 -10.54 7.36 9.27
C ILE A 114 -11.26 7.08 7.95
N LEU A 115 -11.27 5.82 7.51
CA LEU A 115 -11.89 5.42 6.24
C LEU A 115 -13.41 5.59 6.28
N ASN A 116 -14.06 5.16 7.37
CA ASN A 116 -15.51 5.27 7.53
C ASN A 116 -15.96 6.74 7.63
N GLU A 117 -15.19 7.62 8.27
CA GLU A 117 -15.50 9.05 8.38
C GLU A 117 -15.24 9.81 7.07
N ARG A 118 -14.12 9.52 6.40
CA ARG A 118 -13.57 10.42 5.36
C ARG A 118 -13.58 9.85 3.95
N ALA A 119 -13.80 8.56 3.79
CA ALA A 119 -13.66 7.90 2.50
C ALA A 119 -14.73 6.82 2.23
N PRO A 120 -16.03 7.18 2.28
CA PRO A 120 -17.11 6.23 2.08
C PRO A 120 -17.09 5.55 0.69
N LYS A 121 -16.58 6.21 -0.36
CA LYS A 121 -16.44 5.58 -1.70
C LYS A 121 -15.31 4.56 -1.71
N VAL A 122 -14.21 4.81 -0.99
CA VAL A 122 -13.17 3.82 -0.75
C VAL A 122 -13.72 2.62 0.03
N VAL A 123 -14.53 2.85 1.08
CA VAL A 123 -15.17 1.76 1.84
C VAL A 123 -16.08 0.92 0.93
N ALA A 124 -16.94 1.55 0.13
CA ALA A 124 -17.79 0.84 -0.81
C ALA A 124 -16.99 0.03 -1.85
N TRP A 125 -15.83 0.55 -2.29
CA TRP A 125 -14.91 -0.20 -3.15
C TRP A 125 -14.24 -1.38 -2.42
N VAL A 126 -13.85 -1.18 -1.16
CA VAL A 126 -13.29 -2.23 -0.30
C VAL A 126 -14.28 -3.39 -0.15
N GLU A 127 -15.55 -3.10 0.12
CA GLU A 127 -16.61 -4.10 0.24
C GLU A 127 -16.86 -4.81 -1.09
N ARG A 128 -16.96 -4.05 -2.20
CA ARG A 128 -17.17 -4.61 -3.55
C ARG A 128 -16.08 -5.61 -3.95
N MET A 129 -14.84 -5.33 -3.59
CA MET A 129 -13.69 -6.17 -3.93
C MET A 129 -13.60 -7.48 -3.14
N LEU A 130 -14.52 -7.76 -2.20
CA LEU A 130 -14.68 -9.09 -1.60
C LEU A 130 -15.25 -10.12 -2.60
N ASP A 131 -16.08 -9.68 -3.55
CA ASP A 131 -16.61 -10.48 -4.66
C ASP A 131 -16.63 -9.62 -5.95
N PRO A 132 -15.46 -9.28 -6.52
CA PRO A 132 -15.37 -8.31 -7.60
C PRO A 132 -15.90 -8.88 -8.91
N LYS A 133 -16.82 -8.16 -9.54
CA LYS A 133 -17.45 -8.54 -10.82
C LYS A 133 -17.00 -7.61 -11.94
N ALA A 134 -16.78 -8.19 -13.11
CA ALA A 134 -16.55 -7.41 -14.32
C ALA A 134 -17.90 -6.98 -14.90
N GLU A 135 -18.29 -5.73 -14.65
CA GLU A 135 -19.60 -5.18 -15.01
C GLU A 135 -19.56 -4.32 -16.28
N GLY A 136 -18.36 -4.09 -16.83
CA GLY A 136 -18.19 -3.34 -18.07
C GLY A 136 -16.75 -3.29 -18.59
N LYS A 137 -16.40 -2.20 -19.27
CA LYS A 137 -15.11 -2.00 -19.94
C LYS A 137 -14.13 -1.21 -19.08
N PHE A 138 -12.86 -1.31 -19.43
CA PHE A 138 -11.88 -0.33 -18.99
C PHE A 138 -12.17 1.05 -19.59
N GLU A 139 -11.90 2.07 -18.81
CA GLU A 139 -11.89 3.46 -19.26
C GLU A 139 -10.57 3.81 -19.96
N SER A 140 -10.62 4.81 -20.83
CA SER A 140 -9.41 5.36 -21.46
C SER A 140 -8.60 6.20 -20.48
N TRP A 141 -7.28 6.33 -20.71
CA TRP A 141 -6.46 7.24 -19.90
C TRP A 141 -7.02 8.68 -19.86
N LYS A 142 -7.56 9.18 -20.97
CA LYS A 142 -8.17 10.53 -21.05
C LYS A 142 -9.24 10.76 -19.99
N THR A 143 -10.04 9.76 -19.65
CA THR A 143 -11.10 9.89 -18.64
C THR A 143 -10.61 9.61 -17.22
N LEU A 144 -9.56 8.79 -17.08
CA LEU A 144 -8.95 8.44 -15.80
C LEU A 144 -7.97 9.50 -15.28
N ALA A 145 -7.24 10.18 -16.17
CA ALA A 145 -6.09 11.02 -15.83
C ALA A 145 -6.41 12.07 -14.76
N GLY A 146 -7.55 12.75 -14.90
CA GLY A 146 -7.93 13.85 -14.00
C GLY A 146 -8.02 13.48 -12.52
N THR A 147 -8.24 12.21 -12.18
CA THR A 147 -8.33 11.75 -10.79
C THR A 147 -7.30 10.69 -10.42
N LEU A 148 -6.81 9.90 -11.39
CA LEU A 148 -5.83 8.85 -11.13
C LEU A 148 -4.37 9.33 -11.21
N GLU A 149 -4.06 10.25 -12.12
CA GLU A 149 -2.68 10.75 -12.28
C GLU A 149 -2.13 11.39 -11.00
N PRO A 150 -2.90 12.20 -10.23
CA PRO A 150 -2.42 12.72 -8.95
C PRO A 150 -2.05 11.62 -7.94
N PHE A 151 -2.81 10.52 -7.90
CA PHE A 151 -2.46 9.37 -7.05
C PHE A 151 -1.14 8.74 -7.49
N LEU A 152 -0.93 8.55 -8.79
CA LEU A 152 0.31 7.99 -9.34
C LEU A 152 1.51 8.90 -9.03
N ILE A 153 1.39 10.21 -9.28
CA ILE A 153 2.44 11.20 -8.97
C ILE A 153 2.81 11.13 -7.48
N GLU A 154 1.83 11.24 -6.59
CA GLU A 154 2.09 11.41 -5.17
C GLU A 154 2.52 10.12 -4.49
N GLN A 155 1.80 9.02 -4.74
CA GLN A 155 1.98 7.79 -3.97
C GLN A 155 2.98 6.84 -4.63
N VAL A 156 3.09 6.87 -5.96
CA VAL A 156 3.96 5.98 -6.72
C VAL A 156 5.27 6.68 -7.08
N GLY A 157 5.20 7.77 -7.85
CA GLY A 157 6.38 8.48 -8.37
C GLY A 157 7.17 9.24 -7.32
N ALA A 158 6.51 9.97 -6.40
CA ALA A 158 7.19 10.78 -5.39
C ALA A 158 7.57 10.01 -4.12
N ARG A 159 7.05 8.80 -3.93
CA ARG A 159 7.24 8.00 -2.70
C ARG A 159 7.72 6.59 -2.98
N PHE A 160 6.87 5.73 -3.56
CA PHE A 160 7.17 4.31 -3.66
C PHE A 160 8.41 4.01 -4.51
N LEU A 161 8.52 4.60 -5.69
CA LEU A 161 9.58 4.27 -6.64
C LEU A 161 10.95 4.83 -6.24
N PRO A 162 11.10 6.10 -5.78
CA PRO A 162 12.36 6.59 -5.24
C PRO A 162 12.84 5.76 -4.04
N TRP A 163 11.92 5.41 -3.14
CA TRP A 163 12.20 4.50 -2.03
C TRP A 163 12.66 3.12 -2.52
N SER A 164 11.99 2.57 -3.54
CA SER A 164 12.29 1.24 -4.08
C SER A 164 13.67 1.19 -4.73
N MET A 165 14.06 2.25 -5.46
CA MET A 165 15.38 2.40 -6.06
C MET A 165 16.47 2.52 -4.99
N ALA A 166 16.28 3.37 -3.97
CA ALA A 166 17.23 3.52 -2.87
C ALA A 166 17.39 2.21 -2.08
N ASN A 167 16.27 1.53 -1.80
CA ASN A 167 16.25 0.22 -1.17
C ASN A 167 17.04 -0.82 -1.99
N LYS A 168 16.84 -0.88 -3.31
CA LYS A 168 17.57 -1.80 -4.18
C LYS A 168 19.06 -1.49 -4.19
N ARG A 169 19.46 -0.22 -4.35
CA ARG A 169 20.89 0.18 -4.30
C ARG A 169 21.56 -0.25 -3.00
N ALA A 170 20.88 -0.09 -1.87
CA ALA A 170 21.40 -0.48 -0.56
C ALA A 170 21.49 -2.00 -0.39
N ILE A 171 20.55 -2.77 -0.96
CA ILE A 171 20.67 -4.24 -1.02
C ILE A 171 21.88 -4.66 -1.87
N ASP A 172 22.07 -4.02 -3.02
CA ASP A 172 23.14 -4.37 -3.96
C ASP A 172 24.53 -4.00 -3.39
N SER A 173 24.63 -2.92 -2.61
CA SER A 173 25.88 -2.48 -1.95
C SER A 173 26.14 -3.13 -0.60
N GLY A 174 25.21 -3.93 -0.07
CA GLY A 174 25.32 -4.53 1.26
C GLY A 174 25.21 -3.53 2.43
N ALA A 175 24.65 -2.34 2.20
CA ALA A 175 24.46 -1.34 3.25
C ALA A 175 23.46 -1.83 4.31
N GLU A 176 23.67 -1.48 5.57
CA GLU A 176 22.75 -1.83 6.66
C GLU A 176 21.53 -0.91 6.72
N GLU A 177 21.65 0.29 6.16
CA GLU A 177 20.65 1.35 6.17
C GLU A 177 20.76 2.20 4.89
N PHE A 178 19.66 2.85 4.50
CA PHE A 178 19.67 3.87 3.46
C PHE A 178 18.80 5.06 3.83
N THR A 179 19.17 6.21 3.27
CA THR A 179 18.43 7.47 3.37
C THR A 179 18.04 7.96 1.98
N VAL A 180 16.82 8.47 1.85
CA VAL A 180 16.27 9.02 0.61
C VAL A 180 15.25 10.11 0.92
N GLU A 181 15.17 11.14 0.09
CA GLU A 181 14.13 12.15 0.18
C GLU A 181 12.85 11.65 -0.50
N LEU A 182 11.73 11.62 0.24
CA LEU A 182 10.41 11.21 -0.25
C LEU A 182 9.42 12.34 -0.01
N ALA A 183 8.82 12.86 -1.08
CA ALA A 183 7.89 13.99 -1.02
C ALA A 183 8.39 15.17 -0.14
N GLY A 184 9.68 15.52 -0.27
CA GLY A 184 10.32 16.62 0.44
C GLY A 184 10.65 16.35 1.91
N LYS A 185 10.65 15.08 2.34
CA LYS A 185 11.01 14.69 3.69
C LYS A 185 12.02 13.54 3.67
N THR A 186 13.01 13.62 4.56
CA THR A 186 14.00 12.57 4.73
C THR A 186 13.36 11.28 5.25
N TRP A 187 13.66 10.17 4.57
CA TRP A 187 13.27 8.82 4.97
C TRP A 187 14.51 7.96 5.17
N THR A 188 14.60 7.29 6.31
CA THR A 188 15.72 6.41 6.64
C THR A 188 15.19 5.05 7.11
N GLN A 189 15.74 3.96 6.58
CA GLN A 189 15.38 2.60 7.02
C GLN A 189 16.42 1.53 6.64
N LYS A 190 16.28 0.34 7.23
CA LYS A 190 16.98 -0.87 6.78
C LYS A 190 16.51 -1.34 5.38
N PRO A 191 17.40 -1.85 4.51
CA PRO A 191 17.03 -2.41 3.22
C PRO A 191 16.17 -3.68 3.32
N GLN A 192 15.34 -3.90 2.30
CA GLN A 192 14.34 -4.96 2.25
C GLN A 192 14.50 -5.79 0.97
N LYS A 193 15.01 -7.03 1.13
CA LYS A 193 15.30 -7.95 0.02
C LYS A 193 14.10 -8.21 -0.89
N TYR A 194 12.91 -8.41 -0.30
CA TYR A 194 11.70 -8.68 -1.08
C TYR A 194 11.32 -7.50 -2.00
N HIS A 195 11.52 -6.27 -1.54
CA HIS A 195 11.21 -5.08 -2.34
C HIS A 195 12.22 -4.86 -3.48
N ALA A 196 13.49 -5.19 -3.29
CA ALA A 196 14.46 -5.21 -4.39
C ALA A 196 14.08 -6.22 -5.49
N LYS A 197 13.59 -7.41 -5.10
CA LYS A 197 13.03 -8.40 -6.05
C LYS A 197 11.79 -7.87 -6.76
N SER A 198 10.89 -7.19 -6.03
CA SER A 198 9.68 -6.60 -6.60
C SER A 198 9.99 -5.54 -7.65
N LEU A 199 11.01 -4.69 -7.45
CA LEU A 199 11.43 -3.70 -8.46
C LEU A 199 11.98 -4.39 -9.71
N THR A 200 12.79 -5.44 -9.53
CA THR A 200 13.32 -6.24 -10.65
C THR A 200 12.20 -6.86 -11.48
N ALA A 201 11.18 -7.43 -10.83
CA ALA A 201 10.01 -7.97 -11.51
C ALA A 201 9.19 -6.90 -12.24
N LEU A 202 9.06 -5.70 -11.65
CA LEU A 202 8.35 -4.58 -12.27
C LEU A 202 9.07 -4.10 -13.55
N ARG A 203 10.40 -3.91 -13.49
CA ARG A 203 11.22 -3.57 -14.67
C ARG A 203 11.12 -4.62 -15.76
N LYS A 204 11.18 -5.91 -15.39
CA LYS A 204 11.01 -7.02 -16.34
C LYS A 204 9.68 -6.93 -17.08
N ARG A 205 8.57 -6.75 -16.35
CA ARG A 205 7.23 -6.63 -16.95
C ARG A 205 7.09 -5.42 -17.87
N TYR A 206 7.70 -4.29 -17.50
CA TYR A 206 7.70 -3.11 -18.36
C TYR A 206 8.44 -3.37 -19.69
N ARG A 207 9.58 -4.06 -19.67
CA ARG A 207 10.32 -4.45 -20.90
C ARG A 207 9.56 -5.44 -21.80
N GLU A 208 8.59 -6.17 -21.26
CA GLU A 208 7.76 -7.12 -22.01
C GLU A 208 6.60 -6.43 -22.76
N ILE A 209 6.42 -5.12 -22.59
CA ILE A 209 5.39 -4.34 -23.30
C ILE A 209 5.89 -4.02 -24.72
N GLU A 210 5.16 -4.50 -25.73
CA GLU A 210 5.53 -4.31 -27.15
C GLU A 210 5.40 -2.85 -27.60
N ASP A 211 4.35 -2.15 -27.17
CA ASP A 211 4.10 -0.74 -27.51
C ASP A 211 3.92 0.10 -26.23
N VAL A 212 4.95 0.88 -25.92
CA VAL A 212 4.97 1.78 -24.77
C VAL A 212 4.56 3.22 -25.12
N SER A 213 4.23 3.52 -26.39
CA SER A 213 3.95 4.89 -26.86
C SER A 213 2.81 5.58 -26.10
N SER A 214 1.81 4.80 -25.66
CA SER A 214 0.68 5.30 -24.87
C SER A 214 0.92 5.31 -23.35
N ILE A 215 1.94 4.57 -22.87
CA ILE A 215 2.22 4.37 -21.45
C ILE A 215 3.34 5.28 -20.98
N ASP A 216 4.39 5.47 -21.78
CA ASP A 216 5.56 6.28 -21.44
C ASP A 216 5.20 7.72 -21.05
N PRO A 217 4.34 8.44 -21.80
CA PRO A 217 3.93 9.78 -21.38
C PRO A 217 3.27 9.79 -19.99
N VAL A 218 2.46 8.77 -19.68
CA VAL A 218 1.82 8.63 -18.37
C VAL A 218 2.85 8.38 -17.28
N LEU A 219 3.81 7.48 -17.53
CA LEU A 219 4.86 7.16 -16.56
C LEU A 219 5.82 8.33 -16.35
N VAL A 220 6.14 9.10 -17.40
CA VAL A 220 6.98 10.30 -17.30
C VAL A 220 6.27 11.37 -16.48
N ASN A 221 5.03 11.70 -16.81
CA ASN A 221 4.23 12.68 -16.07
C ASN A 221 4.05 12.28 -14.60
N ALA A 222 3.87 10.98 -14.35
CA ALA A 222 3.73 10.45 -13.00
C ALA A 222 5.04 10.36 -12.21
N GLY A 223 6.20 10.69 -12.81
CA GLY A 223 7.52 10.50 -12.17
C GLY A 223 7.87 9.03 -11.91
N CYS A 224 7.27 8.12 -12.68
CA CYS A 224 7.46 6.67 -12.54
C CYS A 224 8.48 6.09 -13.52
N TRP A 225 8.72 6.76 -14.65
CA TRP A 225 9.45 6.20 -15.79
C TRP A 225 10.91 5.84 -15.48
N GLU A 226 11.65 6.72 -14.80
CA GLU A 226 13.07 6.50 -14.48
C GLU A 226 13.31 5.22 -13.66
N ALA A 227 12.41 4.92 -12.71
CA ALA A 227 12.53 3.73 -11.88
C ALA A 227 12.36 2.42 -12.67
N LEU A 228 11.71 2.48 -13.83
CA LEU A 228 11.48 1.35 -14.73
C LEU A 228 12.62 1.12 -15.71
N GLN A 229 13.50 2.11 -15.88
CA GLN A 229 14.72 1.95 -16.66
C GLN A 229 15.74 1.14 -15.86
N ASP A 230 16.59 0.39 -16.56
CA ASP A 230 17.75 -0.22 -15.93
C ASP A 230 18.71 0.88 -15.49
N ALA A 231 19.22 0.74 -14.25
CA ALA A 231 20.29 1.58 -13.72
C ALA A 231 21.59 0.79 -13.82
#